data_AF-A0A1A8RP55-F1
#
_entry.id   AF-A0A1A8RP55-F1
#
_cell.length_a   1.000
_cell.length_b   1.000
_cell.length_c   1.000
_cell.angle_alpha   90.00
_cell.angle_beta   90.00
_cell.angle_gamma   90.00
#
_symmetry.space_group_name_H-M   'P 1'
#
loop_
_entity.id
_entity.type
_entity.pdbx_description
1 polymer ?
#
loop_
_entity_poly.entity_id
_entity_poly.type
_entity_poly.pdbx_seq_one_letter_code
_entity_poly.pdbx_strand_id
1 'polypeptide(L)'
;KQHLNQSEAAHVIQRVAGCELDKNTKTSSGFLKYGYDGEDFLRFNLETKSWTSLTPKADFIKRSWDADTKDLDFHVYMLSAVCPLWLNRTLSFGNTTVLETLEPTVSLLQRTPSSPVRCHASGFYPPSVQLIWRKDGEHIREIHGEILPNDDETFQLHVDLDISSLRYEDWPRYDCLFQFSGAEEKIVLRLDKTAIHTNWKNTSLMIVTIAVILALILLIIAALGFIFYKKKKERRPLPGYENIPL
;
A
#
# COMPACT_ATOMS: atom_id res chain seq x y z
N LYS A 1 37.27 -9.36 -1.95
CA LYS A 1 38.16 -9.56 -0.79
C LYS A 1 39.64 -9.31 -1.11
N GLN A 2 40.39 -10.25 -1.72
CA GLN A 2 41.85 -10.09 -1.95
C GLN A 2 42.21 -8.83 -2.77
N HIS A 3 41.61 -8.65 -3.95
CA HIS A 3 41.88 -7.47 -4.79
C HIS A 3 41.42 -6.13 -4.22
N LEU A 4 40.52 -6.14 -3.24
CA LEU A 4 39.98 -4.93 -2.62
C LEU A 4 40.62 -4.66 -1.26
N ASN A 5 41.65 -5.43 -0.87
CA ASN A 5 42.33 -5.35 0.43
C ASN A 5 41.35 -5.34 1.62
N GLN A 6 40.30 -6.14 1.53
CA GLN A 6 39.23 -6.17 2.53
C GLN A 6 39.55 -7.11 3.68
N SER A 7 39.06 -6.74 4.87
CA SER A 7 39.13 -7.56 6.09
C SER A 7 38.42 -8.92 5.95
N GLU A 8 38.53 -9.77 6.95
CA GLU A 8 37.86 -11.08 6.99
C GLU A 8 36.31 -10.99 7.01
N ALA A 9 35.76 -9.79 7.21
CA ALA A 9 34.32 -9.52 7.19
C ALA A 9 33.60 -10.17 5.99
N ALA A 10 32.36 -10.60 6.22
CA ALA A 10 31.53 -11.14 5.15
C ALA A 10 31.25 -10.06 4.10
N HIS A 11 31.34 -10.45 2.83
CA HIS A 11 31.06 -9.61 1.68
C HIS A 11 30.18 -10.38 0.72
N VAL A 12 29.28 -9.69 0.03
CA VAL A 12 28.26 -10.30 -0.82
C VAL A 12 28.45 -9.82 -2.26
N ILE A 13 28.45 -10.77 -3.19
CA ILE A 13 28.31 -10.49 -4.62
C ILE A 13 26.97 -11.04 -5.09
N GLN A 14 26.20 -10.20 -5.77
CA GLN A 14 24.91 -10.57 -6.35
C GLN A 14 25.01 -10.51 -7.86
N ARG A 15 24.43 -11.49 -8.55
CA ARG A 15 24.36 -11.53 -10.01
C ARG A 15 22.90 -11.53 -10.43
N VAL A 16 22.56 -10.64 -11.35
CA VAL A 16 21.23 -10.55 -11.95
C VAL A 16 21.39 -10.65 -13.46
N ALA A 17 20.80 -11.68 -14.07
CA ALA A 17 20.92 -11.96 -15.50
C ALA A 17 19.60 -12.46 -16.07
N GLY A 18 19.29 -12.05 -17.29
CA GLY A 18 18.04 -12.43 -17.93
C GLY A 18 17.86 -11.76 -19.29
N CYS A 19 16.68 -11.97 -19.86
CA CYS A 19 16.24 -11.32 -21.09
C CYS A 19 14.79 -10.91 -20.95
N GLU A 20 14.42 -9.88 -21.67
CA GLU A 20 13.06 -9.36 -21.75
C GLU A 20 12.58 -9.52 -23.19
N LEU A 21 11.29 -9.81 -23.37
CA LEU A 21 10.66 -9.88 -24.68
C LEU A 21 9.58 -8.81 -24.76
N ASP A 22 9.73 -7.90 -25.72
CA ASP A 22 8.69 -6.94 -26.04
C ASP A 22 7.56 -7.64 -26.81
N LYS A 23 6.34 -7.60 -26.27
CA LYS A 23 5.18 -8.28 -26.87
C LYS A 23 4.76 -7.69 -28.22
N ASN A 24 4.98 -6.38 -28.43
CA ASN A 24 4.53 -5.63 -29.59
C ASN A 24 5.54 -5.76 -30.74
N THR A 25 6.81 -5.49 -30.46
CA THR A 25 7.87 -5.51 -31.48
C THR A 25 8.48 -6.89 -31.68
N LYS A 26 8.23 -7.84 -30.76
CA LYS A 26 8.87 -9.16 -30.69
C LYS A 26 10.39 -9.09 -30.57
N THR A 27 10.94 -7.93 -30.20
CA THR A 27 12.36 -7.77 -29.95
C THR A 27 12.69 -8.28 -28.55
N SER A 28 13.87 -8.88 -28.41
CA SER A 28 14.39 -9.31 -27.12
C SER A 28 15.60 -8.50 -26.73
N SER A 29 15.67 -8.07 -25.48
CA SER A 29 16.85 -7.46 -24.88
C SER A 29 17.44 -8.41 -23.83
N GLY A 30 18.74 -8.32 -23.58
CA GLY A 30 19.41 -9.10 -22.54
C GLY A 30 20.02 -8.18 -21.49
N PHE A 31 20.19 -8.69 -20.28
CA PHE A 31 20.91 -7.99 -19.23
C PHE A 31 21.73 -8.96 -18.39
N LEU A 32 22.87 -8.47 -17.92
CA LEU A 32 23.71 -9.15 -16.94
C LEU A 32 24.41 -8.08 -16.10
N LYS A 33 24.16 -8.09 -14.80
CA LYS A 33 24.65 -7.11 -13.84
C LYS A 33 25.17 -7.83 -12.60
N TYR A 34 26.16 -7.22 -11.96
CA TYR A 34 26.65 -7.60 -10.65
C TYR A 34 26.51 -6.43 -9.68
N GLY A 35 26.05 -6.74 -8.47
CA GLY A 35 26.11 -5.87 -7.30
C GLY A 35 27.12 -6.41 -6.29
N TYR A 36 27.75 -5.51 -5.54
CA TYR A 36 28.74 -5.83 -4.52
C TYR A 36 28.42 -5.08 -3.24
N ASP A 37 28.18 -5.82 -2.14
CA ASP A 37 27.72 -5.28 -0.85
C ASP A 37 26.49 -4.36 -0.97
N GLY A 38 25.59 -4.66 -1.91
CA GLY A 38 24.36 -3.89 -2.17
C GLY A 38 24.53 -2.70 -3.13
N GLU A 39 25.76 -2.40 -3.58
CA GLU A 39 26.03 -1.33 -4.55
C GLU A 39 26.21 -1.89 -5.97
N ASP A 40 25.85 -1.09 -6.98
CA ASP A 40 26.11 -1.40 -8.38
C ASP A 40 27.61 -1.57 -8.65
N PHE A 41 27.99 -2.66 -9.32
CA PHE A 41 29.39 -3.06 -9.46
C PHE A 41 29.85 -3.19 -10.92
N LEU A 42 29.25 -4.10 -11.68
CA LEU A 42 29.57 -4.37 -13.09
C LEU A 42 28.30 -4.56 -13.90
N ARG A 43 28.29 -4.11 -15.15
CA ARG A 43 27.20 -4.36 -16.11
C ARG A 43 27.76 -4.83 -17.44
N PHE A 44 27.24 -5.92 -17.97
CA PHE A 44 27.62 -6.40 -19.30
C PHE A 44 26.91 -5.57 -20.38
N ASN A 45 27.66 -5.14 -21.39
CA ASN A 45 27.15 -4.47 -22.57
C ASN A 45 27.18 -5.46 -23.75
N LEU A 46 25.98 -5.87 -24.17
CA LEU A 46 25.78 -6.86 -25.23
C LEU A 46 26.23 -6.37 -26.61
N GLU A 47 26.05 -5.08 -26.91
CA GLU A 47 26.36 -4.49 -28.21
C GLU A 47 27.87 -4.41 -28.43
N THR A 48 28.59 -3.94 -27.41
CA THR A 48 30.05 -3.80 -27.46
C THR A 48 30.79 -5.08 -27.04
N LYS A 49 30.06 -6.09 -26.57
CA LYS A 49 30.60 -7.33 -25.99
C LYS A 49 31.67 -7.06 -24.91
N SER A 50 31.38 -6.18 -23.98
CA SER A 50 32.34 -5.81 -22.93
C SER A 50 31.66 -5.47 -21.62
N TRP A 51 32.41 -5.51 -20.53
CA TRP A 51 31.94 -5.10 -19.22
C TRP A 51 31.97 -3.58 -19.07
N THR A 52 31.03 -3.01 -18.33
CA THR A 52 31.06 -1.62 -17.87
C THR A 52 31.27 -1.63 -16.37
N SER A 53 32.33 -0.97 -15.92
CA SER A 53 32.63 -0.77 -14.51
C SER A 53 31.77 0.37 -13.98
N LEU A 54 31.05 0.13 -12.89
CA LEU A 54 30.19 1.14 -12.25
C LEU A 54 30.85 1.75 -11.00
N THR A 55 31.99 1.20 -10.59
CA THR A 55 32.77 1.67 -9.45
C THR A 55 34.26 1.43 -9.72
N PRO A 56 35.17 2.32 -9.28
CA PRO A 56 36.61 2.11 -9.47
C PRO A 56 37.14 0.76 -8.94
N LYS A 57 36.47 0.21 -7.92
CA LYS A 57 36.76 -1.11 -7.35
C LYS A 57 36.62 -2.25 -8.39
N ALA A 58 35.81 -2.05 -9.42
CA ALA A 58 35.52 -3.05 -10.45
C ALA A 58 36.45 -2.97 -11.68
N ASP A 59 37.25 -1.91 -11.85
CA ASP A 59 38.06 -1.68 -13.05
C ASP A 59 39.10 -2.78 -13.30
N PHE A 60 39.64 -3.36 -12.24
CA PHE A 60 40.55 -4.50 -12.35
C PHE A 60 39.83 -5.75 -12.86
N ILE A 61 38.66 -6.05 -12.29
CA ILE A 61 37.85 -7.22 -12.67
C ILE A 61 37.35 -7.07 -14.11
N LYS A 62 36.85 -5.88 -14.47
CA LYS A 62 36.49 -5.55 -15.86
C LYS A 62 37.61 -5.90 -16.83
N ARG A 63 38.84 -5.41 -16.59
CA ARG A 63 39.98 -5.70 -17.46
C ARG A 63 40.28 -7.20 -17.58
N SER A 64 40.20 -7.93 -16.48
CA SER A 64 40.41 -9.38 -16.48
C SER A 64 39.33 -10.14 -17.25
N TRP A 65 38.06 -9.75 -17.08
CA TRP A 65 36.94 -10.43 -17.71
C TRP A 65 36.79 -10.05 -19.19
N ASP A 66 37.13 -8.81 -19.57
CA ASP A 66 37.18 -8.39 -20.97
C ASP A 66 38.29 -9.08 -21.77
N ALA A 67 39.31 -9.62 -21.09
CA ALA A 67 40.37 -10.39 -21.75
C ALA A 67 39.94 -11.82 -22.10
N ASP A 68 38.88 -12.35 -21.47
CA ASP A 68 38.35 -13.68 -21.75
C ASP A 68 37.28 -13.63 -22.85
N THR A 69 37.73 -13.59 -24.11
CA THR A 69 36.82 -13.48 -25.26
C THR A 69 35.83 -14.63 -25.37
N LYS A 70 36.16 -15.82 -24.84
CA LYS A 70 35.26 -16.98 -24.86
C LYS A 70 34.10 -16.79 -23.90
N ASP A 71 34.36 -16.27 -22.71
CA ASP A 71 33.31 -15.96 -21.73
C ASP A 71 32.40 -14.82 -22.22
N LEU A 72 32.98 -13.79 -22.86
CA LEU A 72 32.20 -12.71 -23.49
C LEU A 72 31.24 -13.25 -24.56
N ASP A 73 31.74 -14.09 -25.48
CA ASP A 73 30.91 -14.69 -26.54
C ASP A 73 29.84 -15.65 -25.95
N PHE A 74 30.17 -16.37 -24.88
CA PHE A 74 29.20 -17.18 -24.16
C PHE A 74 28.07 -16.33 -23.57
N HIS A 75 28.38 -15.21 -22.91
CA HIS A 75 27.37 -14.30 -22.39
C HIS A 75 26.48 -13.72 -23.50
N VAL A 76 27.06 -13.33 -24.63
CA VAL A 76 26.29 -12.86 -25.79
C VAL A 76 25.34 -13.95 -26.27
N TYR A 77 25.84 -15.17 -26.51
CA TYR A 77 25.01 -16.28 -26.97
C TYR A 77 23.88 -16.62 -25.99
N MET A 78 24.19 -16.67 -24.69
CA MET A 78 23.21 -17.00 -23.66
C MET A 78 22.10 -15.96 -23.55
N LEU A 79 22.45 -14.66 -23.59
CA LEU A 79 21.49 -13.58 -23.38
C LEU A 79 20.72 -13.21 -24.66
N SER A 80 21.32 -13.35 -25.84
CA SER A 80 20.68 -12.97 -27.11
C SER A 80 19.97 -14.12 -27.84
N ALA A 81 20.38 -15.37 -27.63
CA ALA A 81 19.79 -16.52 -28.31
C ALA A 81 19.11 -17.48 -27.34
N VAL A 82 19.83 -18.00 -26.34
CA VAL A 82 19.30 -19.05 -25.46
C VAL A 82 18.17 -18.53 -24.58
N CYS A 83 18.37 -17.41 -23.90
CA CYS A 83 17.37 -16.87 -22.98
C CYS A 83 16.03 -16.56 -23.69
N PRO A 84 15.98 -15.82 -24.82
CA PRO A 84 14.73 -15.55 -25.51
C PRO A 84 14.02 -16.82 -26.00
N LEU A 85 14.77 -17.84 -26.45
CA LEU A 85 14.21 -19.14 -26.84
C LEU A 85 13.50 -19.83 -25.67
N TRP A 86 14.14 -19.88 -24.49
CA TRP A 86 13.55 -20.48 -23.29
C TRP A 86 12.35 -19.66 -22.77
N LEU A 87 12.45 -18.34 -22.79
CA LEU A 87 11.36 -17.46 -22.40
C LEU A 87 10.13 -17.68 -23.30
N ASN A 88 10.31 -17.66 -24.62
CA ASN A 88 9.23 -17.87 -25.56
C ASN A 88 8.60 -19.27 -25.43
N ARG A 89 9.43 -20.30 -25.24
CA ARG A 89 8.95 -21.66 -24.98
C ARG A 89 8.11 -21.72 -23.71
N THR A 90 8.58 -21.13 -22.62
CA THR A 90 7.86 -21.10 -21.33
C THR A 90 6.53 -20.38 -21.46
N LEU A 91 6.50 -19.22 -22.14
CA LEU A 91 5.27 -18.49 -22.41
C LEU A 91 4.27 -19.31 -23.25
N SER A 92 4.74 -20.09 -24.23
CA SER A 92 3.87 -20.95 -25.04
C SER A 92 3.21 -22.07 -24.25
N PHE A 93 3.88 -22.62 -23.22
CA PHE A 93 3.31 -23.63 -22.32
C PHE A 93 2.46 -23.02 -21.20
N GLY A 94 2.82 -21.83 -20.71
CA GLY A 94 2.15 -21.12 -19.62
C GLY A 94 0.92 -20.30 -20.01
N ASN A 95 0.53 -20.30 -21.30
CA ASN A 95 -0.65 -19.58 -21.81
C ASN A 95 -2.00 -20.01 -21.18
N THR A 96 -2.02 -21.02 -20.31
CA THR A 96 -3.20 -21.42 -19.53
C THR A 96 -3.22 -20.92 -18.08
N THR A 97 -2.12 -20.37 -17.54
CA THR A 97 -2.00 -20.03 -16.10
C THR A 97 -1.29 -18.71 -15.79
N VAL A 98 -0.43 -18.18 -16.68
CA VAL A 98 0.44 -17.01 -16.38
C VAL A 98 -0.16 -15.67 -16.83
N LEU A 99 -1.30 -15.67 -17.53
CA LEU A 99 -1.86 -14.50 -18.22
C LEU A 99 -3.22 -14.03 -17.69
N GLU A 100 -3.75 -14.62 -16.62
CA GLU A 100 -4.98 -14.10 -16.04
C GLU A 100 -4.69 -12.79 -15.30
N THR A 101 -5.15 -11.70 -15.90
CA THR A 101 -5.24 -10.42 -15.20
C THR A 101 -6.29 -10.58 -14.11
N LEU A 102 -5.87 -10.38 -12.86
CA LEU A 102 -6.78 -10.34 -11.73
C LEU A 102 -7.05 -8.87 -11.42
N GLU A 103 -8.32 -8.46 -11.49
CA GLU A 103 -8.70 -7.10 -11.13
C GLU A 103 -8.64 -6.87 -9.62
N PRO A 104 -8.15 -5.71 -9.15
CA PRO A 104 -8.17 -5.42 -7.72
C PRO A 104 -9.56 -5.11 -7.20
N THR A 105 -9.73 -5.29 -5.90
CA THR A 105 -10.67 -4.46 -5.14
C THR A 105 -10.00 -3.14 -4.78
N VAL A 106 -10.59 -2.02 -5.20
CA VAL A 106 -10.14 -0.66 -4.84
C VAL A 106 -11.07 -0.08 -3.80
N SER A 107 -10.52 0.43 -2.70
CA SER A 107 -11.29 0.98 -1.58
C SER A 107 -10.68 2.28 -1.05
N LEU A 108 -11.53 3.18 -0.55
CA LEU A 108 -11.11 4.34 0.22
C LEU A 108 -11.18 4.01 1.71
N LEU A 109 -10.06 4.12 2.40
CA LEU A 109 -9.93 3.79 3.82
C LEU A 109 -9.54 5.05 4.60
N GLN A 110 -10.10 5.22 5.79
CA GLN A 110 -9.70 6.30 6.68
C GLN A 110 -9.72 5.85 8.14
N ARG A 111 -8.63 6.07 8.87
CA ARG A 111 -8.51 5.62 10.27
C ARG A 111 -9.28 6.49 11.26
N THR A 112 -9.22 7.82 11.08
CA THR A 112 -9.95 8.82 11.87
C THR A 112 -10.37 9.97 10.95
N PRO A 113 -11.34 10.82 11.32
CA PRO A 113 -11.75 11.96 10.48
C PRO A 113 -10.63 12.95 10.11
N SER A 114 -9.54 12.97 10.89
CA SER A 114 -8.36 13.81 10.67
C SER A 114 -7.20 13.08 9.98
N SER A 115 -7.31 11.77 9.78
CA SER A 115 -6.29 10.99 9.08
C SER A 115 -6.35 11.26 7.58
N PRO A 116 -5.23 11.14 6.84
CA PRO A 116 -5.26 11.05 5.39
C PRO A 116 -6.23 9.98 4.91
N VAL A 117 -6.82 10.19 3.74
CA VAL A 117 -7.65 9.17 3.08
C VAL A 117 -6.73 8.31 2.23
N ARG A 118 -6.72 7.01 2.53
CA ARG A 118 -5.96 6.01 1.81
C ARG A 118 -6.78 5.46 0.67
N CYS A 119 -6.25 5.50 -0.55
CA CYS A 119 -6.74 4.65 -1.61
C CYS A 119 -5.93 3.36 -1.60
N HIS A 120 -6.59 2.22 -1.44
CA HIS A 120 -5.96 0.90 -1.36
C HIS A 120 -6.52 -0.01 -2.44
N ALA A 121 -5.63 -0.56 -3.26
CA ALA A 121 -5.93 -1.58 -4.25
C ALA A 121 -5.29 -2.90 -3.79
N SER A 122 -6.04 -3.99 -3.78
CA SER A 122 -5.55 -5.32 -3.39
C SER A 122 -6.19 -6.42 -4.24
N GLY A 123 -5.48 -7.52 -4.42
CA GLY A 123 -5.97 -8.66 -5.20
C GLY A 123 -5.63 -8.59 -6.68
N PHE A 124 -4.74 -7.68 -7.09
CA PHE A 124 -4.39 -7.53 -8.50
C PHE A 124 -3.17 -8.35 -8.92
N TYR A 125 -3.18 -8.76 -10.18
CA TYR A 125 -2.03 -9.33 -10.88
C TYR A 125 -2.14 -8.97 -12.36
N PRO A 126 -1.06 -8.61 -13.07
CA PRO A 126 0.35 -8.51 -12.63
C PRO A 126 0.67 -7.23 -11.82
N PRO A 127 1.88 -7.08 -11.25
CA PRO A 127 2.23 -5.90 -10.44
C PRO A 127 2.51 -4.63 -11.27
N SER A 128 2.41 -4.67 -12.60
CA SER A 128 2.65 -3.48 -13.44
C SER A 128 1.40 -2.61 -13.50
N VAL A 129 1.28 -1.68 -12.54
CA VAL A 129 0.09 -0.86 -12.32
C VAL A 129 0.45 0.58 -11.97
N GLN A 130 -0.55 1.46 -12.06
CA GLN A 130 -0.53 2.81 -11.52
C GLN A 130 -1.71 2.96 -10.56
N LEU A 131 -1.45 3.54 -9.39
CA LEU A 131 -2.46 3.95 -8.42
C LEU A 131 -2.18 5.39 -8.02
N ILE A 132 -3.08 6.30 -8.39
CA ILE A 132 -2.83 7.74 -8.27
C ILE A 132 -4.05 8.48 -7.74
N TRP A 133 -3.81 9.59 -7.04
CA TRP A 133 -4.82 10.60 -6.78
C TRP A 133 -4.81 11.66 -7.87
N ARG A 134 -5.99 12.04 -8.34
CA ARG A 134 -6.18 13.11 -9.32
C ARG A 134 -7.09 14.18 -8.76
N LYS A 135 -6.88 15.43 -9.19
CA LYS A 135 -7.77 16.56 -8.95
C LYS A 135 -8.20 17.11 -10.30
N ASP A 136 -9.50 17.17 -10.54
CA ASP A 136 -10.08 17.63 -11.81
C ASP A 136 -9.49 16.90 -13.03
N GLY A 137 -9.11 15.63 -12.86
CA GLY A 137 -8.47 14.80 -13.88
C GLY A 137 -6.95 14.91 -13.99
N GLU A 138 -6.33 15.89 -13.33
CA GLU A 138 -4.86 16.06 -13.31
C GLU A 138 -4.22 15.31 -12.14
N HIS A 139 -3.05 14.71 -12.39
CA HIS A 139 -2.33 13.93 -11.39
C HIS A 139 -1.82 14.84 -10.27
N ILE A 140 -2.20 14.53 -9.03
CA ILE A 140 -1.63 15.18 -7.85
C ILE A 140 -0.30 14.47 -7.59
N ARG A 141 0.76 15.25 -7.34
CA ARG A 141 2.16 14.82 -7.06
C ARG A 141 2.33 13.32 -6.84
N GLU A 142 3.29 12.72 -7.55
CA GLU A 142 3.69 11.31 -7.43
C GLU A 142 4.02 10.89 -5.99
N ILE A 143 3.00 10.48 -5.23
CA ILE A 143 3.16 9.71 -3.99
C ILE A 143 3.16 8.25 -4.42
N HIS A 144 4.35 7.71 -4.66
CA HIS A 144 4.50 6.30 -5.01
C HIS A 144 4.34 5.46 -3.74
N GLY A 145 3.27 4.67 -3.70
CA GLY A 145 3.21 3.53 -2.80
C GLY A 145 4.16 2.43 -3.25
N GLU A 146 4.62 1.62 -2.31
CA GLU A 146 5.33 0.38 -2.62
C GLU A 146 4.30 -0.72 -2.92
N ILE A 147 4.56 -1.52 -3.96
CA ILE A 147 3.75 -2.71 -4.25
C ILE A 147 4.22 -3.83 -3.32
N LEU A 148 3.28 -4.38 -2.55
CA LEU A 148 3.54 -5.47 -1.62
C LEU A 148 2.86 -6.74 -2.12
N PRO A 149 3.51 -7.91 -2.02
CA PRO A 149 2.87 -9.19 -2.30
C PRO A 149 1.88 -9.56 -1.20
N ASN A 150 0.81 -10.26 -1.57
CA ASN A 150 -0.10 -10.97 -0.68
C ASN A 150 0.28 -12.46 -0.60
N ASP A 151 -0.28 -13.18 0.38
CA ASP A 151 -0.05 -14.62 0.55
C ASP A 151 -0.73 -15.49 -0.53
N ASP A 152 -1.62 -14.90 -1.32
CA ASP A 152 -2.44 -15.55 -2.36
C ASP A 152 -1.90 -15.32 -3.79
N GLU A 153 -0.61 -15.00 -3.92
CA GLU A 153 0.07 -14.72 -5.20
C GLU A 153 -0.40 -13.42 -5.91
N THR A 154 -1.29 -12.64 -5.28
CA THR A 154 -1.68 -11.30 -5.76
C THR A 154 -0.84 -10.19 -5.12
N PHE A 155 -1.09 -8.96 -5.55
CA PHE A 155 -0.41 -7.77 -5.03
C PHE A 155 -1.39 -6.78 -4.39
N GLN A 156 -0.82 -5.91 -3.58
CA GLN A 156 -1.49 -4.75 -3.02
C GLN A 156 -0.63 -3.49 -3.13
N LEU A 157 -1.30 -2.34 -3.23
CA LEU A 157 -0.68 -1.02 -3.35
C LEU A 157 -1.61 0.02 -2.70
N HIS A 158 -1.02 1.04 -2.07
CA HIS A 158 -1.80 2.15 -1.54
C HIS A 158 -1.13 3.50 -1.73
N VAL A 159 -1.95 4.54 -1.83
CA VAL A 159 -1.53 5.94 -1.87
C VAL A 159 -2.44 6.78 -0.98
N ASP A 160 -1.85 7.66 -0.19
CA ASP A 160 -2.56 8.45 0.81
C ASP A 160 -2.73 9.90 0.32
N LEU A 161 -3.94 10.45 0.45
CA LEU A 161 -4.26 11.86 0.20
C LEU A 161 -4.46 12.58 1.53
N ASP A 162 -3.64 13.60 1.78
CA ASP A 162 -3.87 14.50 2.90
C ASP A 162 -5.09 15.40 2.60
N ILE A 163 -6.11 15.25 3.45
CA ILE A 163 -7.37 16.00 3.35
C ILE A 163 -7.48 17.10 4.41
N SER A 164 -6.45 17.29 5.25
CA SER A 164 -6.49 18.21 6.41
C SER A 164 -6.78 19.67 6.02
N SER A 165 -6.32 20.10 4.84
CA SER A 165 -6.56 21.44 4.30
C SER A 165 -7.71 21.50 3.28
N LEU A 166 -8.39 20.38 3.01
CA LEU A 166 -9.42 20.32 1.97
C LEU A 166 -10.79 20.60 2.56
N ARG A 167 -11.55 21.45 1.87
CA ARG A 167 -12.97 21.66 2.18
C ARG A 167 -13.80 20.51 1.63
N TYR A 168 -14.88 20.17 2.33
CA TYR A 168 -15.74 19.05 1.95
C TYR A 168 -16.35 19.24 0.55
N GLU A 169 -16.65 20.47 0.17
CA GLU A 169 -17.21 20.85 -1.12
C GLU A 169 -16.23 20.61 -2.29
N ASP A 170 -14.92 20.59 -2.00
CA ASP A 170 -13.90 20.29 -2.99
C ASP A 170 -13.66 18.79 -3.16
N TRP A 171 -14.12 17.93 -2.23
CA TRP A 171 -13.87 16.48 -2.29
C TRP A 171 -14.30 15.83 -3.60
N PRO A 172 -15.47 16.16 -4.20
CA PRO A 172 -15.85 15.60 -5.47
C PRO A 172 -14.85 15.91 -6.60
N ARG A 173 -13.96 16.88 -6.47
CA ARG A 173 -12.94 17.16 -7.48
C ARG A 173 -11.80 16.14 -7.47
N TYR A 174 -11.71 15.32 -6.42
CA TYR A 174 -10.67 14.33 -6.25
C TYR A 174 -11.18 12.93 -6.59
N ASP A 175 -10.36 12.15 -7.30
CA ASP A 175 -10.60 10.73 -7.53
C ASP A 175 -9.30 9.94 -7.42
N CYS A 176 -9.43 8.69 -6.97
CA CYS A 176 -8.37 7.72 -7.03
C CYS A 176 -8.53 6.89 -8.30
N LEU A 177 -7.47 6.75 -9.08
CA LEU A 177 -7.44 5.96 -10.31
C LEU A 177 -6.47 4.80 -10.14
N PHE A 178 -6.96 3.59 -10.41
CA PHE A 178 -6.15 2.40 -10.63
C PHE A 178 -6.17 2.04 -12.12
N GLN A 179 -5.02 1.70 -12.68
CA GLN A 179 -4.87 1.29 -14.08
C GLN A 179 -3.69 0.34 -14.24
N PHE A 180 -3.85 -0.73 -15.01
CA PHE A 180 -2.72 -1.55 -15.45
C PHE A 180 -1.88 -0.79 -16.47
N SER A 181 -0.56 -0.89 -16.38
CA SER A 181 0.36 -0.22 -17.31
C SER A 181 0.05 -0.61 -18.77
N GLY A 182 -0.36 0.37 -19.58
CA GLY A 182 -0.69 0.17 -20.99
C GLY A 182 -2.10 -0.37 -21.28
N ALA A 183 -2.97 -0.49 -20.27
CA ALA A 183 -4.37 -0.86 -20.45
C ALA A 183 -5.28 0.38 -20.64
N GLU A 184 -6.36 0.24 -21.41
CA GLU A 184 -7.39 1.29 -21.52
C GLU A 184 -8.37 1.28 -20.33
N GLU A 185 -8.63 0.08 -19.79
CA GLU A 185 -9.50 -0.12 -18.63
C GLU A 185 -8.90 0.47 -17.37
N LYS A 186 -9.75 1.10 -16.56
CA LYS A 186 -9.38 1.81 -15.34
C LYS A 186 -10.50 1.74 -14.33
N ILE A 187 -10.13 1.68 -13.06
CA ILE A 187 -11.05 1.76 -11.93
C ILE A 187 -10.89 3.15 -11.33
N VAL A 188 -11.98 3.91 -11.24
CA VAL A 188 -11.99 5.27 -10.71
C VAL A 188 -12.92 5.34 -9.51
N LEU A 189 -12.38 5.73 -8.37
CA LEU A 189 -13.10 5.86 -7.11
C LEU A 189 -13.08 7.33 -6.67
N ARG A 190 -14.22 8.00 -6.82
CA ARG A 190 -14.35 9.42 -6.47
C ARG A 190 -14.33 9.60 -4.96
N LEU A 191 -13.65 10.63 -4.48
CA LEU A 191 -13.60 10.93 -3.05
C LEU A 191 -14.98 11.41 -2.57
N ASP A 192 -15.62 10.57 -1.79
CA ASP A 192 -16.91 10.85 -1.14
C ASP A 192 -16.90 10.24 0.26
N LYS A 193 -17.48 10.93 1.24
CA LYS A 193 -17.53 10.47 2.63
C LYS A 193 -18.27 9.15 2.82
N THR A 194 -19.28 8.87 1.99
CA THR A 194 -20.04 7.62 2.01
C THR A 194 -19.28 6.45 1.41
N ALA A 195 -18.31 6.72 0.53
CA ALA A 195 -17.43 5.72 -0.06
C ALA A 195 -16.22 5.38 0.84
N ILE A 196 -15.95 6.19 1.87
CA ILE A 196 -14.85 5.95 2.81
C ILE A 196 -15.25 4.90 3.84
N HIS A 197 -14.53 3.78 3.84
CA HIS A 197 -14.59 2.78 4.88
C HIS A 197 -13.73 3.21 6.08
N THR A 198 -14.34 3.22 7.26
CA THR A 198 -13.64 3.52 8.51
C THR A 198 -14.14 2.61 9.63
N ASN A 199 -13.21 2.15 10.47
CA ASN A 199 -13.52 1.47 11.72
C ASN A 199 -13.63 2.46 12.90
N TRP A 200 -13.55 3.77 12.63
CA TRP A 200 -13.69 4.82 13.62
C TRP A 200 -15.10 4.82 14.20
N LYS A 201 -15.21 4.46 15.48
CA LYS A 201 -16.44 4.66 16.26
C LYS A 201 -16.38 6.04 16.89
N ASN A 202 -17.46 6.82 16.74
CA ASN A 202 -17.55 8.13 17.39
C ASN A 202 -17.79 7.93 18.90
N THR A 203 -16.71 7.70 19.64
CA THR A 203 -16.73 7.48 21.10
C THR A 203 -17.34 8.68 21.83
N SER A 204 -17.21 9.90 21.29
CA SER A 204 -17.82 11.09 21.87
C SER A 204 -19.35 11.03 21.87
N LEU A 205 -19.97 10.63 20.75
CA LEU A 205 -21.44 10.51 20.67
C LEU A 205 -21.96 9.39 21.60
N MET A 206 -21.20 8.31 21.73
CA MET A 206 -21.51 7.23 22.69
C MET A 206 -21.41 7.72 24.14
N ILE A 207 -20.40 8.51 24.48
CA ILE A 207 -20.25 9.07 25.84
C ILE A 207 -21.37 10.07 26.14
N VAL A 208 -21.70 10.96 25.20
CA VAL A 208 -22.78 11.95 25.37
C VAL A 208 -24.14 11.26 25.52
N THR A 209 -24.43 10.25 24.70
CA THR A 209 -25.69 9.50 24.82
C THR A 209 -25.78 8.75 26.17
N ILE A 210 -24.70 8.11 26.62
CA ILE A 210 -24.66 7.48 27.95
C ILE A 210 -24.89 8.51 29.07
N ALA A 211 -24.23 9.67 29.00
CA ALA A 211 -24.38 10.73 30.00
C ALA A 211 -25.81 11.28 30.08
N VAL A 212 -26.47 11.49 28.93
CA VAL A 212 -27.88 11.94 28.86
C VAL A 212 -28.81 10.90 29.47
N ILE A 213 -28.60 9.60 29.17
CA ILE A 213 -29.40 8.52 29.75
C ILE A 213 -29.26 8.47 31.28
N LEU A 214 -28.03 8.57 31.79
CA LEU A 214 -27.77 8.60 33.24
C LEU A 214 -28.43 9.80 33.93
N ALA A 215 -28.37 11.00 33.32
CA ALA A 215 -29.03 12.19 33.86
C ALA A 215 -30.56 12.03 33.91
N LEU A 216 -31.18 11.45 32.88
CA LEU A 216 -32.61 11.17 32.87
C LEU A 216 -33.02 10.18 33.96
N ILE A 217 -32.23 9.12 34.18
CA ILE A 217 -32.49 8.14 35.24
C ILE A 217 -32.43 8.81 36.63
N LEU A 218 -31.43 9.65 36.87
CA LEU A 218 -31.30 10.37 38.14
C LEU A 218 -32.48 11.32 38.39
N LEU A 219 -32.98 12.01 37.36
CA LEU A 219 -34.16 12.86 37.46
C LEU A 219 -35.42 12.06 37.82
N ILE A 220 -35.60 10.89 37.22
CA ILE A 220 -36.73 10.01 37.54
C ILE A 220 -36.64 9.53 39.00
N ILE A 221 -35.47 9.11 39.46
CA ILE A 221 -35.26 8.69 40.86
C ILE A 221 -35.55 9.84 41.82
N ALA A 222 -35.08 11.05 41.52
CA ALA A 222 -35.34 12.24 42.33
C ALA A 222 -36.84 12.58 42.38
N ALA A 223 -37.55 12.50 41.25
CA ALA A 223 -38.99 12.73 41.18
C ALA A 223 -39.78 11.69 42.00
N LEU A 224 -39.45 10.40 41.87
CA LEU A 224 -40.07 9.33 42.66
C LEU A 224 -39.79 9.49 44.16
N GLY A 225 -38.55 9.84 44.53
CA GLY A 225 -38.17 10.15 45.91
C GLY A 225 -38.94 11.35 46.48
N PHE A 226 -39.12 12.41 45.69
CA PHE A 226 -39.89 13.58 46.08
C PHE A 226 -41.38 13.25 46.28
N ILE A 227 -41.98 12.46 45.37
CA ILE A 227 -43.37 12.00 45.49
C ILE A 227 -43.54 11.17 46.77
N PHE A 228 -42.62 10.25 47.05
CA PHE A 228 -42.66 9.40 48.25
C PHE A 228 -42.49 10.23 49.54
N TYR A 229 -41.58 11.21 49.54
CA TYR A 229 -41.40 12.14 50.64
C TYR A 229 -42.67 12.95 50.94
N LYS A 230 -43.33 13.48 49.90
CA LYS A 230 -44.60 14.22 50.06
C LYS A 230 -45.70 13.32 50.64
N LYS A 231 -45.85 12.09 50.12
CA LYS A 231 -46.79 11.09 50.67
C LYS A 231 -46.53 10.77 52.15
N LYS A 232 -45.27 10.77 52.60
CA LYS A 232 -44.93 10.52 54.01
C LYS A 232 -45.23 11.74 54.90
N LYS A 233 -45.09 12.96 54.38
CA LYS A 233 -45.39 14.20 55.12
C LYS A 233 -46.89 14.40 55.37
N GLU A 234 -47.73 14.02 54.41
CA GLU A 234 -49.20 14.06 54.55
C GLU A 234 -49.75 13.01 55.55
N ARG A 235 -48.97 11.98 55.93
CA ARG A 235 -49.35 10.97 56.92
C ARG A 235 -48.88 11.25 58.36
N ARG A 236 -48.41 12.47 58.71
CA ARG A 236 -48.17 12.81 60.12
C ARG A 236 -49.49 13.26 60.78
N PRO A 237 -49.98 12.59 61.85
CA PRO A 237 -51.15 13.05 62.58
C PRO A 237 -50.83 14.35 63.35
N LEU A 238 -51.82 15.25 63.48
CA LEU A 238 -51.76 16.42 64.38
C LEU A 238 -51.59 15.97 65.84
N PRO A 239 -50.88 16.71 66.71
CA PRO A 239 -50.78 16.36 68.12
C PRO A 239 -52.15 16.47 68.78
N GLY A 240 -52.56 15.39 69.45
CA GLY A 240 -53.81 15.33 70.21
C GLY A 240 -53.84 16.30 71.37
N TYR A 241 -54.99 16.95 71.55
CA TYR A 241 -55.32 17.79 72.70
C TYR A 241 -55.45 16.91 73.95
N GLU A 242 -54.65 17.17 74.97
CA GLU A 242 -54.67 16.43 76.24
C GLU A 242 -55.67 17.10 77.20
N ASN A 243 -56.57 16.28 77.75
CA ASN A 243 -57.73 16.69 78.53
C ASN A 243 -57.35 17.16 79.95
N ILE A 244 -58.05 18.19 80.44
CA ILE A 244 -58.13 18.59 81.85
C ILE A 244 -59.22 17.76 82.54
N PRO A 245 -58.98 17.19 83.73
CA PRO A 245 -60.07 16.92 84.66
C PRO A 245 -59.87 17.60 86.04
N LEU A 246 -60.97 18.25 86.45
CA LEU A 246 -61.44 18.72 87.76
C LEU A 246 -60.48 19.45 88.71
#